data_AF-A0A7I8MUZ4-F1
#
_entry.id   AF-A0A7I8MUZ4-F1
#
_cell.length_a   1.000
_cell.length_b   1.000
_cell.length_c   1.000
_cell.angle_alpha   90.00
_cell.angle_beta   90.00
_cell.angle_gamma   90.00
#
_symmetry.space_group_name_H-M   'P 1'
#
loop_
_entity.id
_entity.type
_entity.pdbx_description
1 polymer ?
#
loop_
_entity_poly.entity_id
_entity_poly.type
_entity_poly.pdbx_seq_one_letter_code
_entity_poly.pdbx_strand_id
1 'polypeptide(L)' 'MKNYRSYTGRNPKTGEKVLIKPKRLPFFKSGKELRERVNY' A
#
# COMPACT_ATOMS: atom_id res chain seq x y z
N MET A 1 -2.10 -2.66 -10.76
CA MET A 1 -3.10 -2.56 -9.67
C MET A 1 -2.88 -3.67 -8.66
N LYS A 2 -2.89 -3.36 -7.36
CA LYS A 2 -2.78 -4.32 -6.26
C LYS A 2 -4.09 -4.36 -5.48
N ASN A 3 -4.58 -5.56 -5.18
CA ASN A 3 -5.80 -5.76 -4.41
C ASN A 3 -5.44 -5.94 -2.93
N TYR A 4 -6.13 -5.21 -2.07
CA TYR A 4 -5.99 -5.28 -0.61
C TYR A 4 -7.29 -5.83 -0.01
N ARG A 5 -7.15 -6.82 0.87
CA ARG A 5 -8.27 -7.38 1.64
C ARG A 5 -8.70 -6.40 2.73
N SER A 6 -9.86 -6.63 3.34
CA SER A 6 -10.26 -5.90 4.54
C SER A 6 -9.30 -6.16 5.69
N TYR A 7 -9.13 -5.17 6.56
CA TYR A 7 -8.32 -5.29 7.77
C TYR A 7 -8.78 -4.27 8.82
N THR A 8 -8.41 -4.50 10.07
CA THR A 8 -8.64 -3.54 11.16
C THR A 8 -7.44 -2.62 11.31
N GLY A 9 -7.65 -1.32 11.06
CA GLY A 9 -6.68 -0.27 11.30
C GLY A 9 -6.95 0.48 12.60
N ARG A 10 -6.20 1.57 12.82
CA ARG A 10 -6.42 2.50 13.93
C ARG A 10 -6.44 3.95 13.45
N ASN A 11 -7.25 4.77 14.08
CA ASN A 11 -7.18 6.22 13.91
C ASN A 11 -5.88 6.72 14.56
N PRO A 12 -4.94 7.35 13.83
CA PRO A 12 -3.67 7.82 14.40
C PRO A 12 -3.85 8.93 15.44
N LYS A 13 -4.99 9.63 15.47
CA LYS A 13 -5.28 10.69 16.45
C LYS A 13 -5.88 10.15 17.76
N THR A 14 -6.76 9.15 17.70
CA THR A 14 -7.51 8.66 18.88
C THR A 14 -7.15 7.24 19.31
N GLY A 15 -6.47 6.47 18.46
CA GLY A 15 -6.13 5.06 18.71
C GLY A 15 -7.28 4.07 18.54
N GLU A 16 -8.49 4.55 18.28
CA GLU A 16 -9.69 3.75 18.09
C GLU A 16 -9.56 2.81 16.88
N LYS A 17 -10.15 1.62 16.99
CA LYS A 17 -10.15 0.63 15.92
C LYS A 17 -11.11 1.03 14.82
N VAL A 18 -10.68 0.92 13.57
CA VAL A 18 -11.51 1.21 12.38
C VAL A 18 -11.42 0.06 11.39
N LEU A 19 -12.56 -0.44 10.93
CA LEU A 19 -12.61 -1.48 9.90
C LEU A 19 -12.40 -0.86 8.52
N ILE A 20 -11.35 -1.29 7.82
CA ILE A 20 -11.05 -0.87 6.45
C ILE A 20 -11.61 -1.90 5.48
N LYS A 21 -12.47 -1.43 4.55
CA LYS A 21 -13.04 -2.23 3.47
C LYS A 21 -11.97 -2.66 2.45
N PRO A 22 -12.15 -3.79 1.73
CA PRO A 22 -11.23 -4.18 0.67
C PRO A 22 -11.18 -3.12 -0.43
N LYS A 23 -10.02 -2.94 -1.05
CA LYS A 23 -9.80 -1.90 -2.08
C LYS A 23 -8.75 -2.32 -3.09
N ARG A 24 -8.83 -1.73 -4.29
CA ARG A 24 -7.86 -1.93 -5.36
C ARG A 24 -7.10 -0.63 -5.59
N LEU A 25 -5.79 -0.66 -5.37
CA LEU A 25 -4.94 0.53 -5.48
C LEU A 25 -3.99 0.44 -6.68
N PRO A 26 -3.63 1.56 -7.30
CA PRO A 26 -2.50 1.61 -8.22
C PRO A 26 -1.25 1.05 -7.54
N PHE A 27 -0.43 0.35 -8.31
CA PHE A 27 0.84 -0.17 -7.82
C PHE A 27 1.87 -0.01 -8.92
N PHE A 28 3.00 0.60 -8.57
CA PHE A 28 4.11 0.79 -9.47
C PHE A 28 5.05 -0.42 -9.43
N LYS A 29 5.46 -0.89 -10.60
CA LYS A 29 6.54 -1.87 -10.75
C LYS A 29 7.67 -1.18 -11.49
N SER A 30 8.81 -1.02 -10.83
CA SER A 30 10.01 -0.50 -11.46
C SER A 30 10.51 -1.48 -12.54
N GLY A 31 10.81 -0.94 -13.72
CA GLY A 31 11.48 -1.67 -14.78
C GLY A 31 12.95 -1.96 -14.44
N LYS A 32 13.57 -2.88 -15.19
CA LYS A 32 14.96 -3.30 -14.99
C LYS A 32 15.93 -2.11 -15.01
N GLU A 33 15.85 -1.28 -16.05
CA GLU A 33 16.72 -0.12 -16.23
C GLU A 33 16.66 0.89 -15.08
N LEU A 34 15.45 1.23 -14.60
CA LEU A 34 15.28 2.14 -13.46
C LEU A 34 15.88 1.56 -12.18
N ARG A 35 15.75 0.24 -11.95
CA ARG A 35 16.34 -0.43 -10.79
C ARG A 35 17.86 -0.38 -10.84
N GLU A 36 18.45 -0.63 -11.99
CA GLU A 36 19.91 -0.66 -12.15
C GLU A 36 20.54 0.73 -11.97
N ARG A 37 19.88 1.79 -12.44
CA ARG A 37 20.36 3.18 -12.27
C ARG A 37 20.28 3.70 -10.83
N VAL A 38 19.27 3.28 -10.07
CA VAL A 38 19.00 3.83 -8.72
C VAL A 38 19.71 3.04 -7.62
N ASN A 39 19.97 1.75 -7.83
CA ASN A 39 20.64 0.90 -6.84
C ASN A 39 22.18 0.92 -6.94
N TYR A 40 22.77 1.89 -7.65
CA TYR A 40 24.22 2.11 -7.71
C TYR A 40 24.67 3.11 -6.64
#